data_AF-A0A2W6RJI9-F1
#
_entry.id   AF-A0A2W6RJI9-F1
#
_cell.length_a   1.000
_cell.length_b   1.000
_cell.length_c   1.000
_cell.angle_alpha   90.00
_cell.angle_beta   90.00
_cell.angle_gamma   90.00
#
_symmetry.space_group_name_H-M   'P 1'
#
loop_
_entity.id
_entity.type
_entity.pdbx_description
1 polymer ?
#
loop_
_entity_poly.entity_id
_entity_poly.type
_entity_poly.pdbx_seq_one_letter_code
_entity_poly.pdbx_strand_id
1 'polypeptide(L)'
;MDFGSKTWTQSMTNDWQEEAFAKYVEQQKRLDALQRQRLAERGEVLIELVGSDDDGAPSDPQFQAELSPMADTLGANGVSYSQTMMTFDAADGLGHSLPEFTVLLKTLGAPAIAAVAGVAGTWVGGRLGRKVRLKIGDLEAEGRSIEEVQALLILATDYAAEKAAEKAAEKGEVAETSSKETEK
;
A
#
# COMPACT_ATOMS: atom_id res chain seq x y z
N MET A 1 18.98 1.69 59.28
CA MET A 1 19.90 1.79 58.12
C MET A 1 19.13 1.28 56.93
N ASP A 2 18.68 2.20 56.08
CA ASP A 2 17.85 1.93 54.91
C ASP A 2 18.68 2.25 53.66
N PHE A 3 18.83 1.29 52.76
CA PHE A 3 19.64 1.40 51.55
C PHE A 3 18.73 1.44 50.33
N GLY A 4 18.32 2.66 49.96
CA GLY A 4 17.70 2.96 48.68
C GLY A 4 18.70 2.77 47.53
N SER A 5 18.58 1.68 46.78
CA SER A 5 19.47 1.38 45.64
C SER A 5 18.79 0.52 44.57
N LYS A 6 17.53 0.82 44.21
CA LYS A 6 16.80 0.03 43.19
C LYS A 6 16.24 0.79 41.99
N THR A 7 16.48 2.09 41.85
CA THR A 7 15.84 2.87 40.76
C THR A 7 16.80 3.39 39.68
N TRP A 8 18.13 3.31 39.87
CA TRP A 8 19.08 3.93 38.93
C TRP A 8 19.60 3.02 37.81
N THR A 9 19.46 1.69 37.93
CA THR A 9 19.93 0.74 36.89
C THR A 9 18.89 0.44 35.82
N GLN A 10 17.59 0.64 36.10
CA GLN A 10 16.51 0.35 35.16
C GLN A 10 16.28 1.48 34.14
N SER A 11 16.72 2.71 34.45
CA SER A 11 16.59 3.87 33.56
C SER A 11 17.67 3.95 32.47
N MET A 12 18.85 3.35 32.67
CA MET A 12 19.94 3.39 31.66
C MET A 12 19.88 2.23 30.66
N THR A 13 19.12 1.18 30.93
CA THR A 13 19.04 -0.01 30.07
C THR A 13 18.00 0.08 28.95
N ASN A 14 17.13 1.09 28.95
CA ASN A 14 16.04 1.24 27.98
C ASN A 14 16.31 2.32 26.92
N ASP A 15 17.14 3.33 27.19
CA ASP A 15 17.40 4.45 26.26
C ASP A 15 17.94 3.97 24.91
N TRP A 16 18.86 3.00 24.89
CA TRP A 16 19.40 2.47 23.64
C TRP A 16 18.39 1.58 22.90
N GLN A 17 17.43 0.96 23.60
CA GLN A 17 16.37 0.16 22.99
C GLN A 17 15.34 1.06 22.31
N GLU A 18 14.95 2.15 22.97
CA GLU A 18 14.06 3.17 22.41
C GLU A 18 14.70 3.86 21.20
N GLU A 19 16.00 4.22 21.29
CA GLU A 19 16.73 4.80 20.16
C GLU A 19 16.88 3.81 19.00
N ALA A 20 17.19 2.54 19.29
CA ALA A 20 17.28 1.50 18.27
C ALA A 20 15.92 1.24 17.61
N PHE A 21 14.83 1.22 18.39
CA PHE A 21 13.47 1.08 17.87
C PHE A 21 13.08 2.28 17.02
N ALA A 22 13.38 3.51 17.45
CA ALA A 22 13.12 4.71 16.69
C ALA A 22 13.86 4.71 15.34
N LYS A 23 15.16 4.34 15.34
CA LYS A 23 15.95 4.19 14.11
C LYS A 23 15.40 3.10 13.19
N TYR A 24 14.97 1.98 13.76
CA TYR A 24 14.33 0.90 13.00
C TYR A 24 13.03 1.38 12.34
N VAL A 25 12.17 2.07 13.08
CA VAL A 25 10.92 2.64 12.55
C VAL A 25 11.20 3.67 11.46
N GLU A 26 12.20 4.54 11.63
CA GLU A 26 12.62 5.50 10.61
C GLU A 26 13.13 4.80 9.35
N GLN A 27 13.95 3.76 9.50
CA GLN A 27 14.45 2.95 8.40
C GLN A 27 13.30 2.28 7.64
N GLN A 28 12.32 1.70 8.35
CA GLN A 28 11.13 1.11 7.74
C GLN A 28 10.33 2.15 6.95
N LYS A 29 10.05 3.32 7.53
CA LYS A 29 9.36 4.42 6.82
C LYS A 29 10.08 4.83 5.54
N ARG A 30 11.42 4.88 5.57
CA ARG A 30 12.23 5.19 4.40
C ARG A 30 12.13 4.10 3.32
N LEU A 31 12.19 2.84 3.72
CA LEU A 31 12.05 1.72 2.78
C LEU A 31 10.66 1.69 2.15
N ASP A 32 9.62 1.91 2.94
CA ASP A 32 8.24 2.04 2.48
C ASP A 32 8.10 3.17 1.47
N ALA A 33 8.63 4.36 1.78
CA ALA A 33 8.59 5.50 0.86
C ALA A 33 9.28 5.18 -0.47
N LEU A 34 10.47 4.57 -0.43
CA LEU A 34 11.19 4.14 -1.64
C LEU A 34 10.44 3.06 -2.43
N GLN A 35 9.77 2.13 -1.77
CA GLN A 35 8.93 1.15 -2.42
C GLN A 35 7.73 1.82 -3.10
N ARG A 36 7.02 2.70 -2.39
CA ARG A 36 5.88 3.45 -2.94
C ARG A 36 6.27 4.29 -4.14
N GLN A 37 7.43 4.95 -4.08
CA GLN A 37 7.97 5.71 -5.21
C GLN A 37 8.20 4.81 -6.43
N ARG A 38 8.85 3.65 -6.24
CA ARG A 38 9.08 2.68 -7.32
C ARG A 38 7.79 2.12 -7.91
N LEU A 39 6.76 1.89 -7.08
CA LEU A 39 5.44 1.46 -7.57
C LEU A 39 4.80 2.55 -8.44
N ALA A 40 4.79 3.80 -7.97
CA ALA A 40 4.25 4.91 -8.75
C ALA A 40 4.98 5.11 -10.09
N GLU A 41 6.31 4.98 -10.12
CA GLU A 41 7.10 5.03 -11.35
C GLU A 41 6.76 3.92 -12.36
N ARG A 42 6.22 2.80 -11.88
CA ARG A 42 5.71 1.68 -12.69
C ARG A 42 4.23 1.82 -13.06
N GLY A 43 3.56 2.88 -12.60
CA GLY A 43 2.12 3.06 -12.76
C GLY A 43 1.31 2.10 -11.88
N GLU A 44 1.87 1.70 -10.74
CA GLU A 44 1.24 0.83 -9.76
C GLU A 44 0.81 1.63 -8.52
N VAL A 45 -0.28 1.20 -7.89
CA VAL A 45 -0.84 1.76 -6.66
C VAL A 45 -0.98 0.68 -5.61
N LEU A 46 -0.77 1.02 -4.34
CA LEU A 46 -1.10 0.14 -3.23
C LEU A 46 -2.47 0.49 -2.66
N ILE A 47 -3.36 -0.50 -2.61
CA ILE A 47 -4.67 -0.44 -1.96
C ILE A 47 -4.61 -1.30 -0.71
N GLU A 48 -4.91 -0.71 0.44
CA GLU A 48 -4.91 -1.36 1.74
C GLU A 48 -6.33 -1.36 2.32
N LEU A 49 -6.86 -2.53 2.66
CA LEU A 49 -8.12 -2.69 3.37
C LEU A 49 -7.84 -2.63 4.88
N VAL A 50 -8.03 -1.44 5.45
CA VAL A 50 -7.70 -1.20 6.86
C VAL A 50 -8.85 -1.68 7.73
N GLY A 51 -8.54 -2.62 8.63
CA GLY A 51 -9.47 -3.14 9.64
C GLY A 51 -9.81 -2.13 10.73
N SER A 52 -10.86 -2.41 11.48
CA SER A 52 -11.14 -1.73 12.75
C SER A 52 -10.41 -2.41 13.91
N ASP A 53 -10.38 -1.77 15.08
CA ASP A 53 -9.79 -2.36 16.30
C ASP A 53 -10.55 -3.61 16.79
N ASP A 54 -11.80 -3.78 16.34
CA ASP A 54 -12.65 -4.93 16.64
C ASP A 54 -12.48 -6.09 15.63
N ASP A 55 -11.62 -5.93 14.64
CA ASP A 55 -11.32 -6.99 13.69
C ASP A 55 -10.44 -8.07 14.31
N GLY A 56 -10.70 -9.31 13.88
CA GLY A 56 -9.85 -10.45 14.20
C GLY A 56 -8.44 -10.29 13.63
N ALA A 57 -7.56 -11.21 14.00
CA ALA A 57 -6.22 -11.24 13.42
C ALA A 57 -6.30 -11.45 11.90
N PRO A 58 -5.38 -10.89 11.10
CA PRO A 58 -5.37 -11.12 9.65
C PRO A 58 -5.35 -12.60 9.26
N SER A 59 -4.79 -13.48 10.09
CA SER A 59 -4.78 -14.93 9.87
C SER A 59 -6.14 -15.61 10.08
N ASP A 60 -7.14 -14.93 10.64
CA ASP A 60 -8.42 -15.54 11.00
C ASP A 60 -9.20 -15.93 9.72
N PRO A 61 -9.78 -17.14 9.66
CA PRO A 61 -10.50 -17.60 8.47
C PRO A 61 -11.64 -16.67 8.04
N GLN A 62 -12.31 -16.04 8.99
CA GLN A 62 -13.36 -15.06 8.69
C GLN A 62 -12.78 -13.81 8.03
N PHE A 63 -11.68 -13.27 8.54
CA PHE A 63 -11.01 -12.12 7.94
C PHE A 63 -10.55 -12.44 6.51
N GLN A 64 -9.96 -13.61 6.30
CA GLN A 64 -9.53 -14.09 4.97
C GLN A 64 -10.70 -14.24 3.99
N ALA A 65 -11.86 -14.75 4.46
CA ALA A 65 -13.06 -14.84 3.64
C ALA A 65 -13.56 -13.45 3.19
N GLU A 66 -13.34 -12.41 4.00
CA GLU A 66 -13.72 -11.04 3.66
C GLU A 66 -12.72 -10.34 2.71
N LEU A 67 -11.48 -10.83 2.60
CA LEU A 67 -10.51 -10.35 1.61
C LEU A 67 -10.74 -10.93 0.21
N SER A 68 -11.26 -12.16 0.13
CA SER A 68 -11.42 -12.90 -1.12
C SER A 68 -12.22 -12.15 -2.20
N PRO A 69 -13.35 -11.48 -1.88
CA PRO A 69 -14.12 -10.74 -2.87
C PRO A 69 -13.33 -9.66 -3.61
N MET A 70 -12.35 -9.03 -2.95
CA MET A 70 -11.51 -8.01 -3.57
C MET A 70 -10.62 -8.64 -4.65
N ALA A 71 -9.92 -9.72 -4.31
CA ALA A 71 -9.06 -10.47 -5.23
C ALA A 71 -9.85 -11.02 -6.43
N ASP A 72 -11.02 -11.59 -6.16
CA ASP A 72 -11.92 -12.13 -7.18
C ASP A 72 -12.40 -11.02 -8.13
N THR A 73 -12.75 -9.86 -7.59
CA THR A 73 -13.24 -8.73 -8.39
C THR A 73 -12.15 -8.14 -9.27
N LEU A 74 -10.93 -7.98 -8.75
CA LEU A 74 -9.79 -7.53 -9.54
C LEU A 74 -9.52 -8.50 -10.70
N GLY A 75 -9.47 -9.81 -10.40
CA GLY A 75 -9.25 -10.85 -11.41
C GLY A 75 -10.35 -10.92 -12.46
N ALA A 76 -11.63 -10.90 -12.04
CA ALA A 76 -12.78 -10.97 -12.93
C ALA A 76 -12.89 -9.79 -13.89
N ASN A 77 -12.32 -8.63 -13.53
CA ASN A 77 -12.29 -7.43 -14.36
C ASN A 77 -10.98 -7.28 -15.16
N GLY A 78 -10.13 -8.30 -15.18
CA GLY A 78 -8.86 -8.27 -15.92
C GLY A 78 -7.83 -7.28 -15.36
N VAL A 79 -7.99 -6.88 -14.10
CA VAL A 79 -7.07 -5.95 -13.44
C VAL A 79 -5.83 -6.74 -13.02
N SER A 80 -4.66 -6.28 -13.44
CA SER A 80 -3.40 -6.88 -13.02
C SER A 80 -3.07 -6.44 -11.60
N TYR A 81 -2.96 -7.40 -10.68
CA TYR A 81 -2.65 -7.13 -9.29
C TYR A 81 -1.67 -8.16 -8.69
N SER A 82 -1.08 -7.79 -7.56
CA SER A 82 -0.34 -8.67 -6.66
C SER A 82 -0.85 -8.43 -5.24
N GLN A 83 -1.09 -9.49 -4.48
CA GLN A 83 -1.47 -9.38 -3.06
C GLN A 83 -0.26 -9.70 -2.18
N THR A 84 -0.01 -8.92 -1.13
CA THR A 84 1.04 -9.23 -0.17
C THR A 84 0.64 -10.47 0.64
N MET A 85 1.56 -11.41 0.81
CA MET A 85 1.35 -12.61 1.64
C MET A 85 2.38 -12.65 2.76
N MET A 86 1.94 -13.04 3.95
CA MET A 86 2.81 -13.39 5.06
C MET A 86 3.10 -14.89 5.01
N THR A 87 4.38 -15.25 4.87
CA THR A 87 4.83 -16.64 4.86
C THR A 87 5.60 -16.95 6.14
N PHE A 88 5.39 -18.13 6.71
CA PHE A 88 6.13 -18.60 7.89
C PHE A 88 7.22 -19.58 7.45
N ASP A 89 8.44 -19.40 7.95
CA ASP A 89 9.55 -20.32 7.74
C ASP A 89 9.48 -21.48 8.75
N ALA A 90 8.42 -22.29 8.62
CA ALA A 90 8.19 -23.48 9.43
C ALA A 90 7.61 -24.59 8.55
N ALA A 91 8.03 -25.84 8.79
CA ALA A 91 7.62 -26.99 7.99
C ALA A 91 6.10 -27.14 7.83
N ASP A 92 5.33 -26.71 8.84
CA ASP A 92 3.86 -26.77 8.87
C ASP A 92 3.20 -25.37 8.86
N GLY A 93 3.98 -24.30 8.62
CA GLY A 93 3.49 -22.92 8.65
C GLY A 93 2.73 -22.56 7.37
N LEU A 94 1.39 -22.62 7.40
CA LEU A 94 0.57 -22.06 6.32
C LEU A 94 0.60 -20.53 6.39
N GLY A 95 1.06 -19.89 5.31
CA GLY A 95 0.98 -18.44 5.15
C GLY A 95 -0.45 -17.95 4.98
N HIS A 96 -0.66 -16.64 5.15
CA HIS A 96 -1.96 -15.99 4.92
C HIS A 96 -1.79 -14.70 4.12
N SER A 97 -2.84 -14.29 3.42
CA SER A 97 -2.83 -13.05 2.66
C SER A 97 -3.02 -11.85 3.58
N LEU A 98 -2.29 -10.77 3.30
CA LEU A 98 -2.51 -9.48 3.95
C LEU A 98 -3.59 -8.68 3.18
N PRO A 99 -4.22 -7.70 3.82
CA PRO A 99 -5.21 -6.82 3.18
C PRO A 99 -4.60 -5.80 2.21
N GLU A 100 -3.48 -6.13 1.57
CA GLU A 100 -2.66 -5.23 0.77
C GLU A 100 -2.60 -5.70 -0.69
N PHE A 101 -3.05 -4.86 -1.61
CA PHE A 101 -3.15 -5.14 -3.03
C PHE A 101 -2.36 -4.09 -3.83
N THR A 102 -1.32 -4.53 -4.53
CA THR A 102 -0.63 -3.70 -5.52
C THR A 102 -1.34 -3.86 -6.86
N VAL A 103 -1.84 -2.76 -7.43
CA VAL A 103 -2.66 -2.76 -8.65
C VAL A 103 -1.99 -1.94 -9.74
N LEU A 104 -1.99 -2.46 -10.97
CA LEU A 104 -1.47 -1.77 -12.14
C LEU A 104 -2.55 -0.85 -12.75
N LEU A 105 -2.39 0.47 -12.58
CA LEU A 105 -3.43 1.46 -12.87
C LEU A 105 -3.86 1.49 -14.34
N LYS A 106 -2.97 1.20 -15.29
CA LYS A 106 -3.32 1.11 -16.72
C LYS A 106 -4.32 0.00 -17.05
N THR A 107 -4.51 -0.97 -16.14
CA THR A 107 -5.51 -2.04 -16.30
C THR A 107 -6.83 -1.72 -15.61
N LEU A 108 -6.88 -0.61 -14.86
CA LEU A 108 -8.04 -0.18 -14.08
C LEU A 108 -8.93 0.76 -14.92
N GLY A 109 -9.73 0.18 -15.82
CA GLY A 109 -10.72 0.93 -16.60
C GLY A 109 -11.96 1.32 -15.79
N ALA A 110 -12.80 2.22 -16.32
CA ALA A 110 -13.99 2.72 -15.63
C ALA A 110 -14.93 1.61 -15.07
N PRO A 111 -15.22 0.51 -15.79
CA PRO A 111 -16.00 -0.60 -15.22
C PRO A 111 -15.32 -1.28 -14.04
N ALA A 112 -13.99 -1.47 -14.12
CA ALA A 112 -13.20 -2.07 -13.05
C ALA A 112 -13.16 -1.15 -11.82
N ILE A 113 -13.02 0.16 -12.00
CA ILE A 113 -13.07 1.16 -10.93
C ILE A 113 -14.39 1.02 -10.14
N ALA A 114 -15.53 1.00 -10.83
CA ALA A 114 -16.83 0.90 -10.18
C ALA A 114 -16.99 -0.44 -9.43
N ALA A 115 -16.55 -1.54 -10.02
CA ALA A 115 -16.62 -2.87 -9.40
C ALA A 115 -15.74 -2.95 -8.14
N VAL A 116 -14.49 -2.49 -8.23
CA VAL A 116 -13.55 -2.47 -7.10
C VAL A 116 -14.07 -1.56 -6.00
N ALA A 117 -14.59 -0.37 -6.33
CA ALA A 117 -15.17 0.54 -5.35
C ALA A 117 -16.39 -0.07 -4.63
N GLY A 118 -17.25 -0.81 -5.34
CA GLY A 118 -18.39 -1.51 -4.73
C GLY A 118 -17.98 -2.56 -3.71
N VAL A 119 -16.98 -3.38 -4.03
CA VAL A 119 -16.46 -4.41 -3.11
C VAL A 119 -15.71 -3.79 -1.95
N ALA A 120 -14.88 -2.79 -2.21
CA ALA A 120 -14.18 -2.05 -1.17
C ALA A 120 -15.16 -1.30 -0.25
N GLY A 121 -16.26 -0.79 -0.79
CA GLY A 121 -17.33 -0.22 0.02
C GLY A 121 -18.10 -1.25 0.86
N THR A 122 -18.19 -2.50 0.40
CA THR A 122 -18.71 -3.61 1.22
C THR A 122 -17.79 -3.88 2.40
N TRP A 123 -16.47 -3.84 2.20
CA TRP A 123 -15.49 -3.92 3.30
C TRP A 123 -15.70 -2.81 4.33
N VAL A 124 -15.78 -1.56 3.86
CA VAL A 124 -15.99 -0.37 4.69
C VAL A 124 -17.33 -0.43 5.44
N GLY A 125 -18.40 -0.82 4.77
CA GLY A 125 -19.74 -0.93 5.35
C GLY A 125 -19.91 -2.12 6.29
N GLY A 126 -19.00 -3.11 6.25
CA GLY A 126 -19.09 -4.32 7.05
C GLY A 126 -18.92 -4.09 8.55
N ARG A 127 -18.06 -3.14 8.96
CA ARG A 127 -17.82 -2.80 10.37
C ARG A 127 -17.44 -1.34 10.58
N LEU A 128 -17.83 -0.80 11.73
CA LEU A 128 -17.46 0.57 12.11
C LEU A 128 -15.95 0.68 12.29
N GLY A 129 -15.35 1.70 11.66
CA GLY A 129 -13.91 1.98 11.74
C GLY A 129 -13.09 1.43 10.58
N ARG A 130 -13.65 0.52 9.78
CA ARG A 130 -12.99 0.05 8.55
C ARG A 130 -12.91 1.17 7.52
N LYS A 131 -11.83 1.14 6.73
CA LYS A 131 -11.56 2.10 5.67
C LYS A 131 -10.69 1.48 4.58
N VAL A 132 -10.61 2.15 3.44
CA VAL A 132 -9.66 1.84 2.38
C VAL A 132 -8.60 2.92 2.37
N ARG A 133 -7.34 2.52 2.27
CA ARG A 133 -6.22 3.44 2.13
C ARG A 133 -5.54 3.21 0.80
N LEU A 134 -5.34 4.28 0.04
CA LEU A 134 -4.65 4.28 -1.24
C LEU A 134 -3.32 4.99 -1.10
N LYS A 135 -2.24 4.38 -1.61
CA LYS A 135 -0.88 4.91 -1.58
C LYS A 135 -0.29 4.92 -3.00
N ILE A 136 0.07 6.10 -3.50
CA ILE A 136 0.70 6.30 -4.81
C ILE A 136 1.86 7.31 -4.68
N GLY A 137 3.09 6.81 -4.73
CA GLY A 137 4.27 7.64 -4.50
C GLY A 137 4.22 8.25 -3.10
N ASP A 138 4.27 9.58 -3.03
CA ASP A 138 4.17 10.34 -1.77
C ASP A 138 2.73 10.67 -1.37
N LEU A 139 1.74 10.34 -2.19
CA LEU A 139 0.34 10.59 -1.91
C LEU A 139 -0.28 9.42 -1.14
N GLU A 140 -0.96 9.74 -0.04
CA GLU A 140 -1.75 8.80 0.75
C GLU A 140 -3.13 9.40 1.01
N ALA A 141 -4.17 8.62 0.74
CA ALA A 141 -5.55 9.04 0.93
C ALA A 141 -6.42 7.90 1.45
N GLU A 142 -7.47 8.24 2.20
CA GLU A 142 -8.37 7.28 2.83
C GLU A 142 -9.82 7.49 2.36
N GLY A 143 -10.52 6.40 2.08
CA GLY A 143 -11.93 6.38 1.73
C GLY A 143 -12.75 5.58 2.75
N ARG A 144 -13.91 6.11 3.12
CA ARG A 144 -14.86 5.58 4.10
C ARG A 144 -16.29 5.44 3.52
N SER A 145 -16.44 5.57 2.21
CA SER A 145 -17.66 5.20 1.48
C SER A 145 -17.32 4.67 0.09
N ILE A 146 -18.30 4.09 -0.60
CA ILE A 146 -18.13 3.64 -1.99
C ILE A 146 -17.70 4.81 -2.88
N GLU A 147 -18.35 5.96 -2.73
CA GLU A 147 -18.12 7.16 -3.53
C GLU A 147 -16.72 7.74 -3.30
N GLU A 148 -16.29 7.78 -2.04
CA GLU A 148 -14.93 8.23 -1.70
C GLU A 148 -13.89 7.29 -2.30
N VAL A 149 -14.07 5.96 -2.14
CA VAL A 149 -13.13 4.97 -2.71
C VAL A 149 -13.09 5.08 -4.23
N GLN A 150 -14.25 5.22 -4.88
CA GLN A 150 -14.32 5.41 -6.33
C GLN A 150 -13.57 6.67 -6.78
N ALA A 151 -13.78 7.80 -6.09
CA ALA A 151 -13.10 9.05 -6.39
C ALA A 151 -11.56 8.92 -6.22
N LEU A 152 -11.11 8.19 -5.19
CA LEU A 152 -9.69 7.92 -4.99
C LEU A 152 -9.07 7.10 -6.12
N LEU A 153 -9.78 6.07 -6.60
CA LEU A 153 -9.30 5.25 -7.72
C LEU A 153 -9.21 6.06 -9.02
N ILE A 154 -10.20 6.92 -9.29
CA ILE A 154 -10.18 7.83 -10.45
C ILE A 154 -8.98 8.79 -10.35
N LEU A 155 -8.80 9.44 -9.19
CA LEU A 155 -7.69 10.35 -8.97
C LEU A 155 -6.34 9.66 -9.17
N ALA A 156 -6.20 8.42 -8.69
CA ALA A 156 -4.98 7.63 -8.87
C ALA A 156 -4.71 7.33 -10.35
N THR A 157 -5.74 6.96 -11.14
CA THR A 157 -5.58 6.72 -12.58
C THR A 157 -5.20 7.98 -13.34
N ASP A 158 -5.80 9.13 -12.99
CA ASP A 158 -5.51 10.41 -13.63
C ASP A 158 -4.08 10.86 -13.34
N TYR A 159 -3.65 10.76 -12.07
CA TYR A 159 -2.28 11.05 -11.65
C TYR A 159 -1.26 10.19 -12.41
N ALA A 160 -1.51 8.88 -12.54
CA ALA A 160 -0.59 8.00 -13.27
C ALA A 160 -0.54 8.31 -14.77
N ALA A 161 -1.66 8.72 -15.38
CA ALA A 161 -1.69 9.14 -16.77
C ALA A 161 -0.86 10.42 -17.00
N GLU A 162 -0.98 11.40 -16.10
CA GLU A 162 -0.19 12.63 -16.12
C GLU A 162 1.32 12.34 -16.01
N LYS A 163 1.72 11.49 -15.05
CA LYS A 163 3.13 11.10 -14.87
C LYS A 163 3.69 10.29 -16.04
N ALA A 164 2.87 9.45 -16.67
CA ALA A 164 3.29 8.76 -17.89
C ALA A 164 3.53 9.73 -19.05
N ALA A 165 2.70 10.77 -19.18
CA ALA A 165 2.84 11.80 -20.21
C ALA A 165 4.09 12.68 -20.00
N GLU A 166 4.36 13.11 -18.77
CA GLU A 166 5.59 13.85 -18.40
C GLU A 166 6.85 13.07 -18.79
N LYS A 167 6.90 11.78 -18.43
CA LYS A 167 8.04 10.89 -18.73
C LYS A 167 8.22 10.64 -20.22
N ALA A 168 7.13 10.64 -20.99
CA ALA A 168 7.19 10.51 -22.44
C ALA A 168 7.75 11.77 -23.11
N ALA A 169 7.39 12.95 -22.61
CA ALA A 169 7.91 14.24 -23.09
C ALA A 169 9.42 14.37 -22.85
N GLU A 170 9.90 14.04 -21.64
CA GLU A 170 11.32 14.08 -21.29
C GLU A 170 12.17 13.14 -22.18
N LYS A 171 11.66 11.93 -22.47
CA LYS A 171 12.35 10.99 -23.38
C LYS A 171 12.40 11.47 -24.83
N GLY A 172 11.40 12.23 -25.28
CA GLY A 172 11.37 12.81 -26.63
C GLY A 172 12.43 13.90 -26.82
N GLU A 173 12.64 14.75 -25.80
CA GLU A 173 13.61 15.86 -25.84
C GLU A 173 15.08 15.38 -25.84
N VAL A 174 15.37 14.27 -25.16
CA VAL A 174 16.71 13.65 -25.14
C VAL A 174 17.05 12.97 -26.48
N ALA A 175 16.05 12.43 -27.20
CA ALA A 175 16.28 11.82 -28.51
C ALA A 175 16.56 12.86 -29.62
N GLU A 176 15.98 14.06 -29.52
CA GLU A 176 16.17 15.13 -30.50
C GLU A 176 17.50 15.88 -30.32
N THR A 177 18.01 15.97 -29.09
CA THR A 177 19.33 16.56 -28.79
C THR A 177 20.49 15.65 -29.17
N SER A 178 20.36 14.33 -29.00
CA SER A 178 21.39 13.36 -29.40
C SER A 178 21.57 13.24 -30.93
N SER A 179 20.56 13.59 -31.73
CA SER A 179 20.64 13.49 -33.19
C SER A 179 21.38 14.67 -33.85
N LYS A 180 21.63 15.77 -33.11
CA LYS A 180 22.35 16.96 -33.63
C LYS A 180 23.86 16.93 -33.42
N GLU A 181 24.41 15.97 -32.67
CA GLU A 181 25.85 15.93 -32.34
C GLU A 181 26.67 14.95 -33.22
N THR A 182 26.01 14.16 -34.08
CA THR A 182 26.69 13.24 -35.03
C THR A 182 26.89 13.79 -36.44
N GLU A 183 26.52 15.04 -36.69
CA GLU A 183 26.75 15.72 -37.98
C GLU A 183 27.76 16.86 -37.81
N LYS A 184 29.02 16.50 -37.58
CA LYS A 184 30.17 17.40 -37.75
C LYS A 184 31.45 16.63 -38.07
#